data_AF-A0A819PHU3-F1
#
_entry.id   AF-A0A819PHU3-F1
#
_cell.length_a   1.000
_cell.length_b   1.000
_cell.length_c   1.000
_cell.angle_alpha   90.00
_cell.angle_beta   90.00
_cell.angle_gamma   90.00
#
_symmetry.space_group_name_H-M   'P 1'
#
loop_
_entity.id
_entity.type
_entity.pdbx_description
1 polymer ?
#
loop_
_entity_poly.entity_id
_entity_poly.type
_entity_poly.pdbx_seq_one_letter_code
_entity_poly.pdbx_strand_id
1 'polypeptide(L)'
;MLPERYPNQVIAYSNIGNVHRFMGDYKMALTFHQKALNIQKNVQCNPLEYATTYTNLGETYQEMQNYSTALTYFQKGLQIREKKLPKIILT
;
A
#
# COMPACT_ATOMS: atom_id res chain seq x y z
N MET A 1 -22.31 -11.54 -7.85
CA MET A 1 -21.57 -10.74 -8.86
C MET A 1 -20.12 -10.64 -8.41
N LEU A 2 -19.19 -10.99 -9.30
CA LEU A 2 -17.93 -11.69 -8.96
C LEU A 2 -16.80 -10.79 -8.36
N PRO A 3 -16.05 -11.28 -7.36
CA PRO A 3 -14.86 -10.62 -6.77
C PRO A 3 -13.65 -10.46 -7.70
N GLU A 4 -13.68 -11.05 -8.89
CA GLU A 4 -12.48 -11.27 -9.72
C GLU A 4 -11.98 -10.02 -10.49
N ARG A 5 -12.77 -8.95 -10.60
CA ARG A 5 -12.36 -7.72 -11.33
C ARG A 5 -11.55 -6.73 -10.48
N TYR A 6 -11.64 -6.80 -9.17
CA TYR A 6 -11.02 -5.84 -8.25
C TYR A 6 -9.50 -6.02 -8.03
N PRO A 7 -8.93 -7.25 -7.97
CA PRO A 7 -7.49 -7.40 -7.81
C PRO A 7 -6.71 -6.76 -8.96
N ASN A 8 -7.20 -6.91 -10.20
CA ASN A 8 -6.55 -6.37 -11.38
C ASN A 8 -6.52 -4.83 -11.40
N GLN A 9 -7.58 -4.17 -10.90
CA GLN A 9 -7.63 -2.71 -10.81
C GLN A 9 -6.67 -2.17 -9.74
N VAL A 10 -6.62 -2.82 -8.58
CA VAL A 10 -5.70 -2.45 -7.48
C VAL A 10 -4.24 -2.57 -7.94
N ILE A 11 -3.92 -3.67 -8.63
CA ILE A 11 -2.58 -3.91 -9.19
C ILE A 11 -2.26 -2.84 -10.25
N ALA A 12 -3.18 -2.56 -11.17
CA ALA A 12 -2.97 -1.54 -12.20
C ALA A 12 -2.69 -0.16 -11.61
N TYR A 13 -3.49 0.29 -10.63
CA TYR A 13 -3.24 1.55 -9.94
C TYR A 13 -1.92 1.57 -9.18
N SER A 14 -1.56 0.46 -8.53
CA SER A 14 -0.28 0.36 -7.82
C SER A 14 0.91 0.47 -8.78
N ASN A 15 0.84 -0.19 -9.94
CA ASN A 15 1.88 -0.14 -10.96
C ASN A 15 2.02 1.26 -11.57
N ILE A 16 0.91 1.91 -11.90
CA ILE A 16 0.94 3.30 -12.39
C ILE A 16 1.54 4.23 -11.34
N GLY A 17 1.17 4.05 -10.06
CA GLY A 17 1.75 4.81 -8.95
C GLY A 17 3.28 4.63 -8.85
N ASN A 18 3.76 3.39 -8.97
CA ASN A 18 5.20 3.09 -8.96
C ASN A 18 5.94 3.74 -10.14
N VAL A 19 5.36 3.75 -11.34
CA VAL A 19 5.95 4.42 -12.50
C VAL A 19 6.11 5.91 -12.24
N HIS A 20 5.06 6.58 -11.77
CA HIS A 20 5.14 8.00 -11.40
C HIS A 20 6.16 8.26 -10.29
N ARG A 21 6.24 7.36 -9.29
CA ARG A 21 7.22 7.45 -8.21
C ARG A 21 8.65 7.44 -8.77
N PHE A 22 8.99 6.47 -9.61
CA PHE A 22 10.31 6.39 -10.24
C PHE A 22 10.61 7.55 -11.22
N MET A 23 9.58 8.20 -11.76
CA MET A 23 9.72 9.42 -12.56
C MET A 23 9.92 10.69 -11.69
N GLY A 24 9.81 10.59 -10.37
CA GLY A 24 9.83 11.74 -9.45
C GLY A 24 8.50 12.52 -9.40
N ASP A 25 7.45 12.05 -10.07
CA ASP A 25 6.10 12.63 -10.00
C ASP A 25 5.34 12.08 -8.78
N TYR A 26 5.80 12.48 -7.61
CA TYR A 26 5.29 11.95 -6.35
C TYR A 26 3.81 12.26 -6.12
N LYS A 27 3.30 13.39 -6.65
CA LYS A 27 1.89 13.77 -6.50
C LYS A 27 0.98 12.76 -7.21
N MET A 28 1.34 12.36 -8.43
CA MET A 28 0.59 11.34 -9.17
C MET A 28 0.78 9.95 -8.54
N ALA A 29 2.00 9.62 -8.08
CA ALA A 29 2.27 8.38 -7.37
C ALA A 29 1.33 8.20 -6.16
N LEU A 30 1.25 9.21 -5.28
CA LEU A 30 0.37 9.22 -4.12
C LEU A 30 -1.10 9.10 -4.53
N THR A 31 -1.52 9.81 -5.58
CA THR A 31 -2.91 9.75 -6.07
C THR A 31 -3.30 8.32 -6.47
N PHE A 32 -2.44 7.62 -7.20
CA PHE A 32 -2.73 6.27 -7.68
C PHE A 32 -2.62 5.21 -6.57
N HIS A 33 -1.62 5.30 -5.69
CA HIS A 33 -1.57 4.44 -4.51
C HIS A 33 -2.78 4.63 -3.59
N GLN A 34 -3.29 5.86 -3.45
CA GLN A 34 -4.51 6.12 -2.67
C GLN A 34 -5.77 5.54 -3.32
N LYS A 35 -5.87 5.56 -4.66
CA LYS A 35 -6.96 4.89 -5.39
C LYS A 35 -6.94 3.38 -5.15
N ALA A 36 -5.77 2.75 -5.22
CA ALA A 36 -5.60 1.33 -4.89
C ALA A 36 -6.07 1.03 -3.46
N LEU A 37 -5.64 1.85 -2.49
CA LEU A 37 -6.03 1.70 -1.08
C LEU A 37 -7.54 1.86 -0.84
N ASN A 38 -8.18 2.79 -1.54
CA ASN A 38 -9.62 3.01 -1.41
C ASN A 38 -10.43 1.83 -1.95
N ILE A 39 -10.02 1.24 -3.08
CA ILE A 39 -10.67 0.03 -3.60
C ILE A 39 -10.53 -1.11 -2.61
N GLN A 40 -9.30 -1.35 -2.13
CA GLN A 40 -9.01 -2.37 -1.12
C GLN A 40 -9.93 -2.26 0.10
N LYS A 41 -10.08 -1.05 0.66
CA LYS A 41 -10.98 -0.76 1.79
C LYS A 41 -12.45 -1.04 1.47
N ASN A 42 -12.90 -0.65 0.28
CA ASN A 42 -14.31 -0.81 -0.11
C ASN A 42 -14.70 -2.27 -0.33
N VAL A 43 -13.79 -3.10 -0.82
CA VAL A 43 -14.07 -4.51 -1.14
C VAL A 43 -13.69 -5.48 -0.02
N GLN A 44 -13.24 -4.98 1.14
CA GLN A 44 -12.79 -5.79 2.27
C GLN A 44 -11.80 -6.89 1.85
N CYS A 45 -10.81 -6.54 1.02
CA CYS A 45 -9.83 -7.49 0.49
C CYS A 45 -8.95 -8.07 1.61
N ASN A 46 -8.04 -8.99 1.24
CA ASN A 46 -7.09 -9.57 2.20
C ASN A 46 -6.30 -8.44 2.90
N PRO A 47 -6.25 -8.40 4.24
CA PRO A 47 -5.45 -7.43 5.00
C PRO A 47 -4.01 -7.27 4.49
N LEU A 48 -3.37 -8.34 4.00
CA LEU A 48 -2.01 -8.26 3.47
C LEU A 48 -1.87 -7.36 2.23
N GLU A 49 -2.92 -7.18 1.43
CA GLU A 49 -2.90 -6.28 0.27
C GLU A 49 -2.80 -4.81 0.69
N TYR A 50 -3.42 -4.44 1.82
CA TYR A 50 -3.29 -3.10 2.40
C TYR A 50 -1.87 -2.84 2.86
N ALA A 51 -1.19 -3.85 3.39
CA ALA A 51 0.18 -3.71 3.87
C ALA A 51 1.14 -3.35 2.73
N THR A 52 0.94 -3.94 1.54
CA THR A 52 1.71 -3.57 0.34
C THR A 52 1.45 -2.15 -0.09
N THR A 53 0.18 -1.72 -0.17
CA THR A 53 -0.15 -0.33 -0.56
C THR A 53 0.38 0.70 0.44
N TYR A 54 0.33 0.40 1.74
CA TYR A 54 0.95 1.25 2.76
C TYR A 54 2.47 1.31 2.62
N THR A 55 3.14 0.21 2.27
CA THR A 55 4.57 0.23 1.95
C THR A 55 4.86 1.16 0.76
N ASN A 56 4.08 1.08 -0.33
CA ASN A 56 4.29 1.94 -1.51
C ASN A 56 4.10 3.44 -1.20
N LEU A 57 3.10 3.77 -0.37
CA LEU A 57 2.91 5.14 0.13
C LEU A 57 4.12 5.59 0.98
N GLY A 58 4.61 4.73 1.86
CA GLY A 58 5.79 4.99 2.67
C GLY A 58 7.03 5.27 1.83
N GLU A 59 7.30 4.42 0.83
CA GLU A 59 8.40 4.60 -0.13
C GLU A 59 8.28 5.93 -0.88
N THR A 60 7.07 6.28 -1.35
CA THR A 60 6.83 7.55 -2.05
C THR A 60 7.16 8.75 -1.15
N TYR A 61 6.70 8.75 0.10
CA TYR A 61 7.04 9.83 1.04
C TYR A 61 8.52 9.84 1.43
N GLN A 62 9.19 8.69 1.47
CA GLN A 62 10.61 8.60 1.74
C GLN A 62 11.43 9.25 0.62
N GLU A 63 11.08 8.98 -0.65
CA GLU A 63 11.72 9.61 -1.81
C GLU A 63 11.46 11.12 -1.88
N MET A 64 10.33 11.59 -1.35
CA MET A 64 10.04 13.01 -1.11
C MET A 64 10.80 13.63 0.09
N GLN A 65 11.65 12.87 0.79
CA GLN A 65 12.31 13.26 2.05
C GLN A 65 11.36 13.60 3.20
N ASN A 66 10.09 13.19 3.12
CA ASN A 66 9.11 13.31 4.20
C ASN A 66 9.14 12.05 5.09
N TYR A 67 10.23 11.90 5.85
CA TYR A 67 10.51 10.69 6.61
C TYR A 67 9.50 10.42 7.72
N SER A 68 8.92 11.46 8.34
CA SER A 68 7.90 11.31 9.39
C SER A 68 6.64 10.63 8.85
N THR A 69 6.19 11.07 7.66
CA THR A 69 5.01 10.48 7.02
C THR A 69 5.34 9.09 6.47
N ALA A 70 6.54 8.90 5.90
CA ALA A 70 7.01 7.60 5.45
C ALA A 70 6.99 6.55 6.58
N LEU A 71 7.56 6.88 7.74
CA LEU A 71 7.58 6.02 8.92
C LEU A 71 6.18 5.63 9.37
N THR A 72 5.25 6.60 9.39
CA THR A 72 3.85 6.35 9.75
C THR A 72 3.21 5.31 8.82
N TYR A 73 3.48 5.39 7.52
CA TYR A 73 2.94 4.43 6.55
C TYR A 73 3.61 3.05 6.65
N PHE A 74 4.92 2.99 6.85
CA PHE A 74 5.62 1.74 7.09
C PHE A 74 5.11 1.03 8.35
N GLN A 75 4.89 1.75 9.44
CA GLN A 75 4.32 1.20 10.68
C GLN A 75 2.92 0.62 10.48
N LYS A 76 2.05 1.29 9.69
CA LYS A 76 0.74 0.75 9.32
C LYS A 76 0.85 -0.56 8.55
N GLY A 77 1.77 -0.63 7.59
CA GLY A 77 2.03 -1.86 6.83
C GLY A 77 2.57 -2.99 7.71
N LEU A 78 3.50 -2.69 8.62
CA LEU A 78 4.06 -3.65 9.57
C LEU A 78 2.99 -4.19 10.51
N GLN A 79 2.20 -3.33 11.15
CA GLN A 79 1.16 -3.73 12.09
C GLN A 79 0.17 -4.73 11.50
N ILE A 80 -0.15 -4.58 10.21
CA ILE A 80 -1.04 -5.50 9.50
C ILE A 80 -0.37 -6.86 9.28
N ARG A 81 0.90 -6.87 8.87
CA ARG A 81 1.68 -8.11 8.69
C ARG A 81 1.86 -8.85 10.02
N GLU A 82 2.18 -8.15 11.10
CA GLU A 82 2.34 -8.72 12.44
C GLU A 82 1.03 -9.32 12.98
N LYS A 83 -0.11 -8.67 12.76
CA LYS A 83 -1.43 -9.24 13.12
C LYS A 83 -1.78 -10.52 12.34
N LYS A 84 -1.13 -10.74 11.19
CA LYS A 84 -1.38 -11.91 10.31
C LYS A 84 -0.31 -12.98 10.39
N LEU A 85 0.87 -12.66 10.90
CA LEU A 85 1.87 -13.66 11.27
C LEU A 85 1.30 -14.49 12.42
N PRO A 86 1.32 -15.84 12.34
CA PRO A 86 1.11 -16.64 13.52
C PRO A 86 2.15 -16.18 14.54
N LYS A 87 1.71 -15.87 15.76
CA LYS A 87 2.66 -15.62 16.86
C LYS A 87 3.50 -16.88 16.96
N ILE A 88 4.71 -16.86 16.42
CA ILE A 88 5.72 -17.85 16.78
C ILE A 88 6.01 -17.49 18.23
N ILE A 89 5.32 -18.17 19.13
CA ILE A 89 5.64 -18.12 20.55
C ILE A 89 7.03 -18.75 20.62
N LEU A 90 8.05 -17.90 20.64
CA LEU A 90 9.38 -18.27 21.09
C LEU A 90 9.29 -18.37 22.62
N THR A 91 8.74 -19.48 23.10
CA THR A 91 8.93 -19.99 24.45
C THR A 91 10.06 -20.99 24.45
#